data_AF-A0A9P6GPH1-F1
#
_entry.id   AF-A0A9P6GPH1-F1
#
_cell.length_a   1.000
_cell.length_b   1.000
_cell.length_c   1.000
_cell.angle_alpha   90.00
_cell.angle_beta   90.00
_cell.angle_gamma   90.00
#
_symmetry.space_group_name_H-M   'P 1'
#
loop_
_entity.id
_entity.type
_entity.pdbx_description
1 polymer ?
#
loop_
_entity_poly.entity_id
_entity_poly.type
_entity_poly.pdbx_seq_one_letter_code
_entity_poly.pdbx_strand_id
1 'polypeptide(L)'
;MVSFTTLLAFSAGALASPFVQRQIAIPENWNWHVSGWGAGCARSGCYYDFNVTVPTIEGHIAGVKAYCSGYENGYYRKGNWYQNCRILEGVNNGVAAKLSERPPENDTESTSPQEILISFEYAAYEDSDRPAYNFTGSHKTIYNQFVAPEQEFDVKPTSVFAVA
;
A
#
# COMPACT_ATOMS: atom_id res chain seq x y z
N MET A 1 -61.95 33.15 1.72
CA MET A 1 -61.26 32.84 0.46
C MET A 1 -60.01 32.05 0.79
N VAL A 2 -59.75 31.05 -0.04
CA VAL A 2 -58.93 29.87 0.23
C VAL A 2 -57.45 30.20 0.04
N SER A 3 -56.56 29.67 0.88
CA SER A 3 -55.15 29.52 0.52
C SER A 3 -54.69 28.11 0.87
N PHE A 4 -54.53 27.31 -0.19
CA PHE A 4 -53.92 26.00 -0.18
C PHE A 4 -52.40 26.14 -0.08
N THR A 5 -51.77 25.41 0.83
CA THR A 5 -50.33 25.15 0.75
C THR A 5 -50.09 23.67 1.00
N THR A 6 -50.07 22.92 -0.10
CA THR A 6 -49.74 21.50 -0.16
C THR A 6 -48.23 21.33 -0.06
N LEU A 7 -47.73 20.78 1.04
CA LEU A 7 -46.32 20.37 1.20
C LEU A 7 -46.17 18.94 0.66
N LEU A 8 -45.63 18.82 -0.56
CA LEU A 8 -45.13 17.55 -1.10
C LEU A 8 -43.72 17.33 -0.56
N ALA A 9 -43.58 16.45 0.44
CA ALA A 9 -42.28 15.94 0.86
C ALA A 9 -41.89 14.76 -0.04
N PHE A 10 -40.94 14.99 -0.95
CA PHE A 10 -40.32 13.95 -1.76
C PHE A 10 -39.26 13.26 -0.90
N SER A 11 -39.61 12.14 -0.26
CA SER A 11 -38.63 11.28 0.42
C SER A 11 -37.84 10.51 -0.64
N ALA A 12 -36.67 11.04 -1.02
CA ALA A 12 -35.67 10.28 -1.75
C ALA A 12 -35.15 9.17 -0.86
N GLY A 13 -35.68 7.95 -1.04
CA GLY A 13 -35.09 6.74 -0.48
C GLY A 13 -33.71 6.54 -1.11
N ALA A 14 -32.66 6.91 -0.39
CA ALA A 14 -31.32 6.47 -0.72
C ALA A 14 -31.27 4.95 -0.52
N LEU A 15 -31.44 4.20 -1.60
CA LEU A 15 -31.08 2.78 -1.65
C LEU A 15 -29.56 2.73 -1.50
N ALA A 16 -29.07 2.69 -0.27
CA ALA A 16 -27.76 2.15 0.01
C ALA A 16 -27.84 0.66 -0.32
N SER A 17 -27.63 0.33 -1.59
CA SER A 17 -27.43 -1.05 -2.01
C SER A 17 -26.28 -1.61 -1.17
N PRO A 18 -26.47 -2.73 -0.45
CA PRO A 18 -25.39 -3.34 0.29
C PRO A 18 -24.34 -3.76 -0.73
N PHE A 19 -23.22 -3.05 -0.76
CA PHE A 19 -22.03 -3.51 -1.43
C PHE A 19 -21.63 -4.81 -0.73
N VAL A 20 -22.00 -5.94 -1.32
CA VAL A 20 -21.38 -7.22 -1.00
C VAL A 20 -19.95 -7.10 -1.53
N GLN A 21 -19.05 -6.52 -0.72
CA GLN A 21 -17.62 -6.58 -0.99
C GLN A 21 -17.27 -8.06 -1.10
N ARG A 22 -17.05 -8.54 -2.34
CA ARG A 22 -16.46 -9.86 -2.57
C ARG A 22 -15.08 -9.82 -1.94
N GLN A 23 -14.93 -10.38 -0.75
CA GLN A 23 -13.65 -10.35 -0.05
C GLN A 23 -12.69 -11.31 -0.77
N ILE A 24 -11.68 -10.77 -1.46
CA ILE A 24 -10.59 -11.59 -2.02
C ILE A 24 -9.67 -12.02 -0.88
N ALA A 25 -9.23 -13.27 -0.90
CA ALA A 25 -8.26 -13.79 0.07
C ALA A 25 -6.83 -13.49 -0.40
N ILE A 26 -5.92 -13.33 0.56
CA ILE A 26 -4.48 -13.31 0.26
C ILE A 26 -4.09 -14.73 -0.16
N PRO A 27 -3.50 -14.92 -1.34
CA PRO A 27 -3.10 -16.25 -1.81
C PRO A 27 -2.03 -16.89 -0.92
N GLU A 28 -2.08 -18.21 -0.78
CA GLU A 28 -1.11 -18.96 0.02
C GLU A 28 0.28 -18.91 -0.63
N ASN A 29 1.33 -18.81 0.21
CA ASN A 29 2.74 -18.76 -0.22
C ASN A 29 3.07 -17.64 -1.23
N TRP A 30 2.26 -16.58 -1.26
CA TRP A 30 2.44 -15.44 -2.16
C TRP A 30 3.31 -14.36 -1.52
N ASN A 31 4.62 -14.63 -1.47
CA ASN A 31 5.61 -13.68 -0.96
C ASN A 31 6.12 -12.77 -2.08
N TRP A 32 6.39 -11.51 -1.75
CA TRP A 32 6.97 -10.54 -2.67
C TRP A 32 8.46 -10.44 -2.41
N HIS A 33 9.25 -10.52 -3.46
CA HIS A 33 10.70 -10.50 -3.34
C HIS A 33 11.22 -9.06 -3.47
N VAL A 34 11.91 -8.58 -2.45
CA VAL A 34 12.60 -7.28 -2.45
C VAL A 34 14.08 -7.50 -2.73
N SER A 35 14.61 -6.79 -3.72
CA SER A 35 16.01 -6.85 -4.11
C SER A 35 16.62 -5.46 -4.30
N GLY A 36 17.94 -5.39 -4.23
CA GLY A 36 18.68 -4.14 -4.31
C GLY A 36 18.27 -3.16 -3.21
N TRP A 37 18.06 -3.67 -1.99
CA TRP A 37 17.60 -2.86 -0.87
C TRP A 37 18.67 -1.88 -0.41
N GLY A 38 18.31 -0.60 -0.39
CA GLY A 38 19.04 0.51 0.21
C GLY A 38 18.14 1.28 1.17
N ALA A 39 18.64 1.54 2.39
CA ALA A 39 18.01 2.48 3.30
C ALA A 39 19.02 3.16 4.21
N GLY A 40 18.75 4.43 4.51
CA GLY A 40 19.62 5.27 5.32
C GLY A 40 18.86 6.37 6.04
N CYS A 41 19.48 6.91 7.08
CA CYS A 41 18.95 8.05 7.81
C CYS A 41 20.01 9.15 7.88
N ALA A 42 19.61 10.35 7.48
CA ALA A 42 20.39 11.57 7.60
C ALA A 42 19.64 12.58 8.49
N ARG A 43 20.25 13.75 8.71
CA ARG A 43 19.66 14.82 9.54
C ARG A 43 18.26 15.26 9.07
N SER A 44 17.98 15.13 7.76
CA SER A 44 16.72 15.54 7.15
C SER A 44 15.63 14.46 7.14
N GLY A 45 15.92 13.24 7.59
CA GLY A 45 14.98 12.12 7.53
C GLY A 45 15.63 10.83 7.04
N CYS A 46 14.82 9.78 6.96
CA CYS A 46 15.21 8.48 6.43
C CYS A 46 14.71 8.30 5.00
N TYR A 47 15.42 7.49 4.22
CA TYR A 47 15.10 7.18 2.83
C TYR A 47 15.18 5.67 2.59
N TYR A 48 14.57 5.24 1.49
CA TYR A 48 14.64 3.87 0.99
C TYR A 48 14.68 3.87 -0.54
N ASP A 49 15.29 2.83 -1.09
CA ASP A 49 15.27 2.49 -2.49
C ASP A 49 15.42 0.98 -2.67
N PHE A 50 14.61 0.37 -3.54
CA PHE A 50 14.65 -1.07 -3.82
C PHE A 50 13.85 -1.42 -5.06
N ASN A 51 14.03 -2.64 -5.57
CA ASN A 51 13.11 -3.29 -6.49
C ASN A 51 12.24 -4.28 -5.74
N VAL A 52 10.97 -4.37 -6.11
CA VAL A 52 10.06 -5.41 -5.62
C VAL A 52 9.46 -6.18 -6.78
N THR A 53 9.41 -7.49 -6.62
CA THR A 53 8.79 -8.43 -7.56
C THR A 53 7.64 -9.12 -6.86
N VAL A 54 6.42 -8.80 -7.32
CA VAL A 54 5.18 -9.48 -6.92
C VAL A 54 4.93 -10.61 -7.93
N PRO A 55 4.90 -11.88 -7.50
CA PRO A 55 4.78 -12.99 -8.43
C PRO A 55 3.36 -13.08 -9.02
N THR A 56 3.28 -13.53 -10.27
CA THR A 56 2.02 -13.87 -10.92
C THR A 56 1.40 -15.10 -10.28
N ILE A 57 0.08 -15.08 -10.14
CA ILE A 57 -0.73 -16.25 -9.84
C ILE A 57 -1.59 -16.53 -11.07
N GLU A 58 -1.29 -17.63 -11.75
CA GLU A 58 -1.94 -18.00 -13.00
C GLU A 58 -3.47 -17.99 -12.86
N GLY A 59 -4.14 -17.33 -13.82
CA GLY A 59 -5.59 -17.19 -13.83
C GLY A 59 -6.19 -16.26 -12.77
N HIS A 60 -5.38 -15.67 -11.89
CA HIS A 60 -5.87 -14.90 -10.74
C HIS A 60 -5.29 -13.51 -10.59
N ILE A 61 -3.96 -13.37 -10.52
CA ILE A 61 -3.27 -12.09 -10.26
C ILE A 61 -2.09 -11.99 -11.21
N ALA A 62 -2.05 -10.94 -12.02
CA ALA A 62 -0.88 -10.63 -12.82
C ALA A 62 0.20 -9.96 -11.95
N GLY A 63 1.38 -10.56 -11.89
CA GLY A 63 2.51 -10.03 -11.15
C GLY A 63 3.07 -8.74 -11.73
N VAL A 64 3.94 -8.09 -10.95
CA VAL A 64 4.57 -6.83 -11.34
C VAL A 64 5.96 -6.75 -10.74
N LYS A 65 6.88 -6.11 -11.46
CA LYS A 65 8.18 -5.67 -10.96
C LYS A 65 8.18 -4.16 -10.93
N ALA A 66 8.51 -3.58 -9.79
CA ALA A 66 8.50 -2.13 -9.60
C ALA A 66 9.77 -1.66 -8.88
N TYR A 67 10.27 -0.49 -9.25
CA TYR A 67 11.30 0.23 -8.52
C TYR A 67 10.63 1.21 -7.56
N CYS A 68 10.90 1.05 -6.28
CA CYS A 68 10.38 1.89 -5.21
C CYS A 68 11.53 2.75 -4.68
N SER A 69 11.34 4.06 -4.62
CA SER A 69 12.27 4.98 -3.98
C SER A 69 11.48 6.07 -3.27
N GLY A 70 11.88 6.40 -2.05
CA GLY A 70 11.16 7.40 -1.28
C GLY A 70 11.88 7.82 -0.01
N TYR A 71 11.19 8.65 0.74
CA TYR A 71 11.71 9.25 1.97
C TYR A 71 10.60 9.40 3.01
N GLU A 72 11.00 9.61 4.26
CA GLU A 72 10.10 10.00 5.34
C GLU A 72 9.45 11.34 5.00
N ASN A 73 8.16 11.28 4.67
CA ASN A 73 7.42 12.39 4.08
C ASN A 73 6.38 12.98 5.05
N GLY A 74 6.11 12.30 6.16
CA GLY A 74 5.20 12.75 7.21
C GLY A 74 5.69 13.98 7.99
N TYR A 75 4.77 14.59 8.73
CA TYR A 75 5.08 15.71 9.61
C TYR A 75 5.40 15.22 11.02
N TYR A 76 6.49 15.73 11.60
CA TYR A 76 6.90 15.46 12.98
C TYR A 76 6.79 13.97 13.34
N ARG A 77 7.52 13.13 12.59
CA ARG A 77 7.64 11.68 12.82
C ARG A 77 6.37 10.84 12.54
N LYS A 78 5.28 11.46 12.10
CA LYS A 78 3.96 10.83 11.91
C LYS A 78 3.38 11.09 10.54
N GLY A 79 2.42 10.26 10.13
CA GLY A 79 1.61 10.48 8.94
C GLY A 79 2.36 10.23 7.63
N ASN A 80 3.36 9.35 7.63
CA ASN A 80 4.01 8.94 6.38
C ASN A 80 2.95 8.37 5.42
N TRP A 81 2.97 8.84 4.17
CA TRP A 81 2.07 8.39 3.11
C TRP A 81 2.80 7.52 2.09
N TYR A 82 2.03 6.66 1.42
CA TYR A 82 2.52 5.79 0.36
C TYR A 82 2.97 6.62 -0.86
N GLN A 83 4.18 6.36 -1.34
CA GLN A 83 4.68 6.88 -2.60
C GLN A 83 4.63 5.79 -3.66
N ASN A 84 4.11 6.15 -4.83
CA ASN A 84 4.00 5.22 -5.95
C ASN A 84 5.38 4.83 -6.45
N CYS A 85 5.56 3.53 -6.66
CA CYS A 85 6.73 2.96 -7.27
C CYS A 85 6.60 3.01 -8.80
N ARG A 86 7.75 3.07 -9.48
CA ARG A 86 7.79 3.03 -10.94
C ARG A 86 7.70 1.58 -11.40
N ILE A 87 6.66 1.22 -12.12
CA ILE A 87 6.53 -0.11 -12.73
C ILE A 87 7.62 -0.29 -13.79
N LEU A 88 8.33 -1.40 -13.71
CA LEU A 88 9.39 -1.81 -14.64
C LEU A 88 8.88 -2.89 -15.60
N GLU A 89 8.14 -3.86 -15.07
CA GLU A 89 7.57 -4.99 -15.83
C GLU A 89 6.21 -5.36 -15.23
N GLY A 90 5.25 -5.79 -16.05
CA GLY A 90 3.92 -6.21 -15.61
C GLY A 90 2.78 -5.51 -16.34
N VAL A 91 1.56 -5.74 -15.87
CA VAL A 91 0.33 -5.12 -16.41
C VAL A 91 -0.07 -3.90 -15.57
N ASN A 92 -1.28 -3.37 -15.80
CA ASN A 92 -1.83 -2.17 -15.16
C ASN A 92 -2.14 -2.35 -13.64
N ASN A 93 -1.22 -2.92 -12.87
CA ASN A 93 -1.25 -3.01 -11.41
C ASN A 93 -0.29 -1.97 -10.81
N GLY A 94 -0.63 -1.47 -9.63
CA GLY A 94 0.16 -0.47 -8.93
C GLY A 94 1.05 -1.09 -7.84
N VAL A 95 2.14 -0.41 -7.52
CA VAL A 95 2.90 -0.67 -6.29
C VAL A 95 3.19 0.67 -5.64
N ALA A 96 3.04 0.73 -4.32
CA ALA A 96 3.45 1.88 -3.53
C ALA A 96 4.16 1.42 -2.26
N ALA A 97 5.06 2.24 -1.74
CA ALA A 97 5.79 1.93 -0.52
C ALA A 97 5.84 3.15 0.41
N LYS A 98 6.07 2.91 1.70
CA LYS A 98 6.39 3.96 2.68
C LYS A 98 7.15 3.39 3.86
N LEU A 99 7.88 4.27 4.55
CA LEU A 99 8.40 3.96 5.87
C LEU A 99 7.29 4.05 6.93
N SER A 100 7.40 3.25 7.98
CA SER A 100 6.55 3.35 9.17
C SER A 100 6.72 4.73 9.82
N GLU A 101 5.80 5.06 10.73
CA GLU A 101 6.05 6.16 11.65
C GLU A 101 7.24 5.82 12.57
N ARG A 102 7.89 6.84 13.12
CA ARG A 102 8.90 6.60 14.16
C ARG A 102 8.19 6.28 15.47
N PRO A 103 8.80 5.48 16.34
CA PRO A 103 8.27 5.30 17.68
C PRO A 103 8.23 6.65 18.45
N PRO A 104 7.42 6.73 19.51
CA PRO A 104 7.26 7.97 20.27
C PRO A 104 8.58 8.41 20.93
N GLU A 105 8.70 9.70 21.25
CA GLU A 105 9.95 10.28 21.78
C GLU A 105 10.46 9.68 23.10
N ASN A 106 9.58 9.04 23.87
CA ASN A 106 9.95 8.37 25.11
C ASN A 106 10.54 6.97 24.89
N ASP A 107 10.53 6.48 23.65
CA ASP A 107 11.17 5.23 23.27
C ASP A 107 12.66 5.47 22.98
N THR A 108 13.51 4.97 23.86
CA THR A 108 14.97 5.13 23.77
C THR A 108 15.62 4.13 22.81
N GLU A 109 14.90 3.12 22.35
CA GLU A 109 15.50 2.03 21.57
C GLU A 109 15.66 2.35 20.09
N SER A 110 14.82 3.22 19.54
CA SER A 110 14.97 3.64 18.15
C SER A 110 14.40 5.02 17.86
N THR A 111 15.12 5.80 17.06
CA THR A 111 14.69 7.13 16.61
C THR A 111 14.29 7.17 15.14
N SER A 112 14.29 6.01 14.48
CA SER A 112 14.07 5.87 13.03
C SER A 112 12.85 4.98 12.75
N PRO A 113 12.21 5.08 11.57
CA PRO A 113 11.18 4.14 11.16
C PRO A 113 11.62 2.68 11.31
N GLN A 114 10.76 1.83 11.84
CA GLN A 114 11.10 0.43 12.13
C GLN A 114 10.73 -0.52 11.00
N GLU A 115 9.77 -0.14 10.15
CA GLU A 115 9.28 -1.00 9.09
C GLU A 115 9.20 -0.28 7.75
N ILE A 116 9.41 -1.05 6.67
CA ILE A 116 8.97 -0.69 5.33
C ILE A 116 7.62 -1.33 5.09
N LEU A 117 6.66 -0.53 4.63
CA LEU A 117 5.33 -0.98 4.26
C LEU A 117 5.22 -0.91 2.73
N ILE A 118 4.80 -2.02 2.13
CA ILE A 118 4.60 -2.15 0.68
C ILE A 118 3.12 -2.44 0.44
N SER A 119 2.54 -1.73 -0.52
CA SER A 119 1.17 -1.91 -1.00
C SER A 119 1.21 -2.30 -2.47
N PHE A 120 0.61 -3.43 -2.81
CA PHE A 120 0.36 -3.84 -4.18
C PHE A 120 -1.12 -3.59 -4.50
N GLU A 121 -1.36 -2.75 -5.50
CA GLU A 121 -2.68 -2.46 -6.03
C GLU A 121 -2.98 -3.44 -7.17
N TYR A 122 -3.90 -4.36 -6.90
CA TYR A 122 -4.52 -5.17 -7.93
C TYR A 122 -5.66 -4.38 -8.56
N ALA A 123 -5.43 -3.85 -9.75
CA ALA A 123 -6.38 -2.96 -10.41
C ALA A 123 -7.75 -3.62 -10.65
N ALA A 124 -8.77 -2.77 -10.74
CA ALA A 124 -10.13 -3.18 -11.08
C ALA A 124 -10.17 -3.84 -12.46
N TYR A 125 -11.15 -4.71 -12.67
CA TYR A 125 -11.38 -5.35 -13.96
C TYR A 125 -12.83 -5.17 -14.37
N GLU A 126 -13.05 -4.33 -15.38
CA GLU A 126 -14.38 -3.88 -15.83
C GLU A 126 -15.24 -5.05 -16.31
N ASP A 127 -14.67 -5.98 -17.08
CA ASP A 127 -15.43 -7.11 -17.66
C ASP A 127 -16.03 -8.04 -16.59
N SER A 128 -15.45 -8.08 -15.38
CA SER A 128 -15.95 -8.91 -14.27
C SER A 128 -16.57 -8.11 -13.12
N ASP A 129 -16.73 -6.79 -13.29
CA ASP A 129 -17.21 -5.87 -12.26
C ASP A 129 -16.45 -6.03 -10.92
N ARG A 130 -15.15 -6.33 -11.02
CA ARG A 130 -14.28 -6.57 -9.87
C ARG A 130 -13.64 -5.25 -9.45
N PRO A 131 -13.84 -4.78 -8.20
CA PRO A 131 -13.18 -3.57 -7.72
C PRO A 131 -11.67 -3.78 -7.61
N ALA A 132 -10.93 -2.68 -7.47
CA ALA A 132 -9.51 -2.75 -7.17
C ALA A 132 -9.28 -3.24 -5.73
N TYR A 133 -8.16 -3.89 -5.48
CA TYR A 133 -7.77 -4.34 -4.14
C TYR A 133 -6.35 -3.91 -3.83
N ASN A 134 -6.12 -3.47 -2.60
CA ASN A 134 -4.78 -3.25 -2.10
C ASN A 134 -4.41 -4.37 -1.16
N PHE A 135 -3.33 -5.06 -1.50
CA PHE A 135 -2.65 -6.00 -0.63
C PHE A 135 -1.52 -5.24 0.04
N THR A 136 -1.33 -5.39 1.35
CA THR A 136 -0.23 -4.74 2.05
C THR A 136 0.57 -5.75 2.84
N GLY A 137 1.89 -5.58 2.83
CA GLY A 137 2.84 -6.31 3.66
C GLY A 137 3.83 -5.34 4.29
N SER A 138 4.46 -5.78 5.37
CA SER A 138 5.54 -5.03 6.00
C SER A 138 6.74 -5.92 6.27
N HIS A 139 7.91 -5.29 6.38
CA HIS A 139 9.14 -5.94 6.79
C HIS A 139 9.94 -4.98 7.66
N LYS A 140 10.75 -5.51 8.59
CA LYS A 140 11.65 -4.70 9.39
C LYS A 140 12.66 -3.98 8.48
N THR A 141 12.81 -2.67 8.68
CA THR A 141 13.74 -1.85 7.89
C THR A 141 15.17 -2.21 8.25
N ILE A 142 16.01 -2.44 7.23
CA ILE A 142 17.44 -2.70 7.40
C ILE A 142 18.20 -1.45 6.97
N TYR A 143 18.79 -0.70 7.89
CA TYR A 143 19.57 0.49 7.52
C TYR A 143 20.99 0.11 7.13
N ASN A 144 21.26 0.07 5.82
CA ASN A 144 22.49 -0.46 5.22
C ASN A 144 23.27 0.56 4.38
N GLN A 145 23.04 1.86 4.56
CA GLN A 145 23.67 2.96 3.80
C GLN A 145 25.21 2.92 3.65
N PHE A 146 25.93 2.06 4.40
CA PHE A 146 27.38 1.88 4.32
C PHE A 146 27.82 0.42 4.19
N VAL A 147 26.91 -0.51 3.86
CA VAL A 147 27.18 -1.95 3.84
C VAL A 147 26.90 -2.52 2.47
N ALA A 148 27.92 -3.15 1.87
CA ALA A 148 27.79 -3.99 0.68
C ALA A 148 27.89 -5.48 1.08
N PRO A 149 27.20 -6.41 0.41
CA PRO A 149 26.29 -6.21 -0.73
C PRO A 149 24.90 -5.67 -0.32
N GLU A 150 24.17 -5.15 -1.31
CA GLU A 150 22.75 -4.79 -1.15
C GLU A 150 21.96 -5.99 -0.62
N GLN A 151 21.02 -5.73 0.28
CA GLN A 151 20.26 -6.78 0.95
C GLN A 151 19.06 -7.19 0.09
N GLU A 152 18.57 -8.40 0.33
CA GLU A 152 17.37 -8.93 -0.31
C GLU A 152 16.56 -9.67 0.74
N PHE A 153 15.23 -9.60 0.65
CA PHE A 153 14.33 -10.26 1.58
C PHE A 153 12.93 -10.43 0.97
N ASP A 154 12.15 -11.32 1.58
CA ASP A 154 10.77 -11.56 1.17
C ASP A 154 9.78 -10.87 2.10
N VAL A 155 8.73 -10.30 1.52
CA VAL A 155 7.63 -9.64 2.23
C VAL A 155 6.38 -10.47 2.05
N LYS A 156 5.79 -10.90 3.17
CA LYS A 156 4.51 -11.59 3.16
C LYS A 156 3.37 -10.56 3.31
N PRO A 157 2.40 -10.50 2.37
CA PRO A 157 1.20 -9.69 2.55
C PRO A 157 0.36 -10.21 3.72
N THR A 158 -0.13 -9.29 4.54
CA THR A 158 -0.85 -9.58 5.79
C THR A 158 -2.27 -9.03 5.80
N SER A 159 -2.56 -7.99 5.02
CA SER A 159 -3.91 -7.45 4.89
C SER A 159 -4.28 -7.16 3.45
N VAL A 160 -5.58 -7.23 3.19
CA VAL A 160 -6.19 -6.90 1.91
C VAL A 160 -7.45 -6.09 2.15
N PHE A 161 -7.63 -5.04 1.35
CA PHE A 161 -8.82 -4.21 1.38
C PHE A 161 -9.27 -3.85 -0.03
N ALA A 162 -10.58 -3.87 -0.26
CA ALA A 162 -11.15 -3.41 -1.52
C ALA A 162 -11.14 -1.88 -1.56
N VAL A 163 -10.79 -1.33 -2.71
CA VAL A 163 -10.89 0.09 -3.03
C VAL A 163 -12.21 0.29 -3.76
N ALA A 164 -13.09 1.10 -3.18
CA ALA A 164 -14.40 1.45 -3.73
C ALA A 164 -14.36 2.82 -4.39
#